data_AF-A0A3M8D3H8-F1
#
_entry.id   AF-A0A3M8D3H8-F1
#
_cell.length_a   1.000
_cell.length_b   1.000
_cell.length_c   1.000
_cell.angle_alpha   90.00
_cell.angle_beta   90.00
_cell.angle_gamma   90.00
#
_symmetry.space_group_name_H-M   'P 1'
#
loop_
_entity.id
_entity.type
_entity.pdbx_description
1 polymer ?
#
loop_
_entity_poly.entity_id
_entity_poly.type
_entity_poly.pdbx_seq_one_letter_code
_entity_poly.pdbx_strand_id
1 'polypeptide(L)'
;MENSYGGFAIIACAIFFVLFGVFLWKKGDQKEKFWEALLHVVGDLLTFQLPIFFTFRAWAVFSWMIGFGILLIAIVALVAKYIS
;
A
#
# COMPACT_ATOMS: atom_id res chain seq x y z
N MET A 1 -16.62 2.56 24.97
CA MET A 1 -15.19 2.92 24.79
C MET A 1 -14.42 1.92 23.91
N GLU A 2 -15.08 0.93 23.31
CA GLU A 2 -14.46 -0.14 22.51
C GLU A 2 -14.01 0.30 21.10
N ASN A 3 -14.62 1.35 20.54
CA ASN A 3 -14.40 1.76 19.14
C ASN A 3 -13.13 2.60 18.90
N SER A 4 -12.44 3.04 19.95
CA SER A 4 -11.26 3.91 19.79
C SER A 4 -10.00 3.10 19.42
N TYR A 5 -9.81 1.93 20.02
CA TYR A 5 -8.64 1.08 19.77
C TYR A 5 -8.60 0.51 18.35
N GLY A 6 -9.77 0.20 17.77
CA GLY A 6 -9.87 -0.32 16.40
C GLY A 6 -9.38 0.68 15.35
N GLY A 7 -9.74 1.95 15.48
CA GLY A 7 -9.27 3.01 14.56
C GLY A 7 -7.76 3.21 14.62
N PHE A 8 -7.18 3.24 15.82
CA PHE A 8 -5.73 3.33 15.99
C PHE A 8 -4.99 2.09 15.44
N ALA A 9 -5.54 0.89 15.64
CA ALA A 9 -4.96 -0.34 15.11
C ALA A 9 -4.94 -0.34 13.57
N ILE A 10 -6.00 0.14 12.92
CA ILE A 10 -6.08 0.25 11.45
C ILE A 10 -5.03 1.22 10.92
N ILE A 11 -4.88 2.39 11.55
CA ILE A 11 -3.87 3.38 11.16
C ILE A 11 -2.46 2.83 11.37
N ALA A 12 -2.19 2.17 12.50
CA ALA A 12 -0.90 1.55 12.78
C ALA A 12 -0.57 0.46 11.76
N CYS A 13 -1.55 -0.38 11.39
CA CYS A 13 -1.41 -1.38 10.33
C CYS A 13 -1.10 -0.72 8.98
N ALA A 14 -1.81 0.36 8.62
CA ALA A 14 -1.57 1.07 7.37
C ALA A 14 -0.16 1.65 7.30
N ILE A 15 0.30 2.29 8.38
CA ILE A 15 1.67 2.81 8.49
C ILE A 15 2.68 1.67 8.35
N PHE A 16 2.45 0.54 9.03
CA PHE A 16 3.30 -0.64 8.90
C PHE A 16 3.37 -1.14 7.46
N PHE A 17 2.25 -1.26 6.75
CA PHE A 17 2.22 -1.68 5.35
C PHE A 17 2.95 -0.70 4.42
N VAL A 18 2.82 0.61 4.65
CA VAL A 18 3.57 1.63 3.88
C VAL A 18 5.07 1.49 4.14
N LEU A 19 5.49 1.40 5.40
CA LEU A 19 6.91 1.24 5.75
C LEU A 19 7.48 -0.08 5.23
N PHE A 20 6.71 -1.16 5.33
CA PHE A 20 7.09 -2.47 4.80
C PHE A 20 7.21 -2.43 3.27
N GLY A 21 6.29 -1.77 2.57
CA GLY A 21 6.39 -1.52 1.14
C GLY A 21 7.66 -0.75 0.77
N VAL A 22 7.98 0.33 1.50
CA VAL A 22 9.23 1.11 1.30
C VAL A 22 10.47 0.28 1.59
N PHE A 23 10.44 -0.58 2.61
CA PHE A 23 11.54 -1.47 2.96
C PHE A 23 11.78 -2.51 1.85
N LEU A 24 10.73 -3.16 1.37
CA LEU A 24 10.80 -4.10 0.25
C LEU A 24 11.29 -3.40 -1.02
N TRP A 25 10.86 -2.17 -1.26
CA TRP A 25 11.32 -1.35 -2.37
C TRP A 25 12.83 -1.11 -2.31
N LYS A 26 13.35 -0.71 -1.14
CA LYS A 26 14.79 -0.53 -0.92
C LYS A 26 15.60 -1.82 -1.07
N LYS A 27 14.98 -2.97 -0.80
CA LYS A 27 15.61 -4.29 -0.96
C LYS A 27 15.57 -4.81 -2.41
N GLY A 28 14.67 -4.28 -3.22
CA GLY A 28 14.60 -4.54 -4.66
C GLY A 28 15.68 -3.79 -5.45
N ASP A 29 15.70 -4.01 -6.76
CA ASP A 29 16.64 -3.33 -7.66
C ASP A 29 16.29 -1.83 -7.76
N GLN A 30 17.20 -0.96 -7.32
CA GLN A 30 16.99 0.50 -7.23
C GLN A 30 17.12 1.25 -8.57
N LYS A 31 17.49 0.56 -9.65
CA LYS A 31 17.73 1.21 -10.95
C LYS A 31 16.47 1.74 -11.63
N GLU A 32 15.31 1.22 -11.25
CA GLU A 32 14.06 1.46 -11.96
C GLU A 32 13.08 2.26 -11.08
N LYS A 33 12.42 3.26 -11.64
CA LYS A 33 11.64 4.22 -10.84
C LYS A 33 10.42 3.56 -10.22
N PHE A 34 9.95 4.09 -9.09
CA PHE A 34 8.75 3.58 -8.41
C PHE A 34 7.52 3.59 -9.32
N TRP A 35 7.33 4.67 -10.09
CA TRP A 35 6.22 4.80 -11.03
C TRP A 35 6.27 3.80 -12.18
N GLU A 36 7.48 3.51 -12.70
CA GLU A 36 7.65 2.46 -13.72
C GLU A 36 7.30 1.08 -13.15
N ALA A 37 7.75 0.79 -11.93
CA ALA A 37 7.38 -0.45 -11.22
C ALA A 37 5.88 -0.59 -11.06
N LEU A 38 5.20 0.50 -10.69
CA LEU A 38 3.78 0.50 -10.45
C LEU A 38 3.02 0.22 -11.75
N LEU A 39 3.42 0.85 -12.85
CA LEU A 39 2.82 0.60 -14.16
C LEU A 39 3.09 -0.82 -14.67
N HIS A 40 4.29 -1.35 -14.45
CA HIS A 40 4.62 -2.75 -14.76
C HIS A 40 3.73 -3.70 -13.96
N VAL A 41 3.67 -3.54 -12.64
CA VAL A 41 2.85 -4.38 -11.76
C VAL A 41 1.38 -4.31 -12.14
N VAL A 42 0.86 -3.13 -12.46
CA VAL A 42 -0.53 -2.96 -12.92
C VAL A 42 -0.76 -3.60 -14.28
N GLY A 43 0.14 -3.41 -15.26
CA GLY A 43 0.04 -3.99 -16.59
C GLY A 43 0.11 -5.52 -16.56
N ASP A 44 1.00 -6.07 -15.74
CA ASP A 44 1.16 -7.51 -15.54
C ASP A 44 -0.01 -8.11 -14.76
N LEU A 45 -0.60 -7.37 -13.82
CA LEU A 45 -1.86 -7.77 -13.16
C LEU A 45 -3.02 -7.83 -14.15
N LEU A 46 -3.15 -6.83 -15.03
CA LEU A 46 -4.17 -6.79 -16.08
C LEU A 46 -4.00 -7.91 -17.12
N THR A 47 -2.76 -8.34 -17.36
CA THR A 47 -2.43 -9.43 -18.28
C THR A 47 -2.31 -10.80 -17.60
N PHE A 48 -2.66 -10.91 -16.31
CA PHE A 48 -2.62 -12.14 -15.51
C PHE A 48 -1.25 -12.84 -15.49
N GLN A 49 -0.16 -12.07 -15.54
CA GLN A 49 1.19 -12.62 -15.47
C GLN A 49 1.54 -13.02 -14.03
N LEU A 50 1.39 -14.32 -13.73
CA LEU A 50 1.77 -14.96 -12.46
C LEU A 50 3.22 -14.72 -11.96
N PRO A 51 4.27 -14.56 -12.80
CA PRO A 51 5.64 -14.38 -12.32
C PRO A 51 5.85 -13.14 -11.45
N ILE A 52 4.97 -12.13 -11.57
CA ILE A 52 5.18 -10.87 -10.88
C ILE A 52 5.06 -10.98 -9.36
N PHE A 53 4.21 -11.90 -8.88
CA PHE A 53 4.01 -12.17 -7.45
C PHE A 53 5.24 -12.77 -6.77
N PHE A 54 6.30 -13.12 -7.51
CA PHE A 54 7.54 -13.62 -6.91
C PHE A 54 8.61 -12.53 -6.75
N THR A 55 8.36 -11.31 -7.22
CA THR A 55 9.34 -10.23 -7.13
C THR A 55 9.14 -9.41 -5.86
N PHE A 56 10.22 -9.13 -5.12
CA PHE A 56 10.20 -8.20 -3.97
C PHE A 56 9.62 -6.84 -4.33
N ARG A 57 9.77 -6.44 -5.59
CA ARG A 57 9.31 -5.16 -6.14
C ARG A 57 7.80 -5.11 -6.30
N ALA A 58 7.15 -6.18 -6.78
CA ALA A 58 5.70 -6.26 -6.81
C ALA A 58 5.10 -6.24 -5.40
N TRP A 59 5.66 -7.00 -4.46
CA TRP A 59 5.22 -6.97 -3.06
C TRP A 59 5.39 -5.60 -2.40
N ALA A 60 6.43 -4.86 -2.77
CA ALA A 60 6.60 -3.48 -2.34
C ALA A 60 5.45 -2.58 -2.82
N VAL A 61 5.12 -2.67 -4.11
CA VAL A 61 4.02 -1.91 -4.72
C VAL A 61 2.67 -2.32 -4.13
N PHE A 62 2.39 -3.61 -3.97
CA PHE A 62 1.17 -4.11 -3.35
C PHE A 62 1.02 -3.63 -1.90
N SER A 63 2.07 -3.77 -1.09
CA SER A 63 2.05 -3.31 0.30
C SER A 63 1.82 -1.80 0.39
N TRP A 64 2.46 -1.04 -0.51
CA TRP A 64 2.25 0.39 -0.60
C TRP A 64 0.82 0.75 -1.02
N MET A 65 0.24 0.08 -2.03
CA MET A 65 -1.14 0.32 -2.47
C MET A 65 -2.16 0.02 -1.38
N ILE A 66 -1.98 -1.08 -0.65
CA ILE A 66 -2.87 -1.45 0.47
C ILE A 66 -2.77 -0.41 1.58
N GLY A 67 -1.56 -0.07 2.01
CA GLY A 67 -1.36 0.92 3.08
C GLY A 67 -1.90 2.30 2.70
N PHE A 68 -1.64 2.74 1.47
CA PHE A 68 -2.16 4.00 0.95
C PHE A 68 -3.69 4.01 0.80
N GLY A 69 -4.28 2.91 0.34
CA GLY A 69 -5.73 2.75 0.25
C GLY A 69 -6.42 2.86 1.61
N ILE A 70 -5.87 2.20 2.63
CA ILE A 70 -6.40 2.28 4.01
C ILE A 70 -6.28 3.71 4.55
N LEU A 71 -5.17 4.40 4.30
CA LEU A 71 -5.00 5.81 4.69
C LEU A 71 -6.04 6.72 4.01
N LEU A 72 -6.29 6.55 2.72
CA LEU A 72 -7.32 7.31 2.01
C LEU A 72 -8.71 7.09 2.61
N ILE A 73 -9.10 5.85 2.86
CA ILE A 73 -10.39 5.53 3.49
C ILE A 73 -10.49 6.19 4.86
N ALA A 74 -9.42 6.11 5.67
CA ALA A 74 -9.37 6.74 6.99
C ALA A 74 -9.52 8.27 6.91
N ILE A 75 -8.86 8.92 5.95
CA ILE A 75 -9.00 10.37 5.72
C ILE A 75 -10.42 10.72 5.30
N VAL A 76 -11.01 9.99 4.35
CA VAL A 76 -12.39 10.22 3.90
C VAL A 76 -13.38 10.07 5.06
N ALA A 77 -13.21 9.04 5.90
CA ALA A 77 -14.03 8.84 7.08
C ALA A 77 -13.88 9.97 8.10
N LEU A 78 -12.66 10.47 8.32
CA LEU A 78 -12.40 11.59 9.22
C LEU A 78 -13.07 12.88 8.70
N VAL A 79 -12.91 13.17 7.42
CA VAL A 79 -13.50 14.35 6.77
C VAL A 79 -15.02 14.27 6.77
N ALA A 80 -15.60 13.11 6.45
CA ALA A 80 -17.05 12.89 6.50
C ALA A 80 -17.61 13.14 7.90
N LYS A 81 -16.89 12.72 8.94
CA LYS A 81 -17.25 13.00 10.34
C LYS A 81 -17.09 14.47 10.73
N TYR A 82 -16.17 15.20 10.10
CA TYR A 82 -15.96 16.62 10.38
C TYR A 82 -17.00 17.51 9.69
N ILE A 83 -17.52 17.07 8.55
CA ILE A 83 -18.53 17.80 7.76
C ILE A 83 -19.96 17.48 8.21
N SER A 84 -20.21 16.28 8.76
CA SER A 84 -21.50 15.87 9.35
C SER A 84 -21.70 16.39 10.76
#